data_AF-E0W3Z9-F1
#
_entry.id   AF-E0W3Z9-F1
#
_cell.length_a   1.000
_cell.length_b   1.000
_cell.length_c   1.000
_cell.angle_alpha   90.00
_cell.angle_beta   90.00
_cell.angle_gamma   90.00
#
_symmetry.space_group_name_H-M   'P 1'
#
loop_
_entity.id
_entity.type
_entity.pdbx_description
1 polymer ?
#
loop_
_entity_poly.entity_id
_entity_poly.type
_entity_poly.pdbx_seq_one_letter_code
_entity_poly.pdbx_strand_id
1 'polypeptide(L)'
;MSTSKKIEINQSSLLGLKAEVLRKKNEIHSAKYAQEVITQPTRKKLTTKFDKINEGVDERNKRDAEEIQEEAEEIKKSQKILEAKSKLYEKLINNPKSVEKSVDVTGFLVDFKQKCEENTEPVKIENDESSNDCSYSNYSDEEDWVDFVDCLGRTKRCHKDDLSAMKEQDEKLKQSLHGDKPKEKENSKEFQLPQLCSEDMKREILRQKWEEQERNLLDKKNIHYQDVLFDVPFLALVKCIFLKTQ
;
A
#
# COMPACT_ATOMS: atom_id res chain seq x y z
N MET A 1 20.84 14.25 56.45
CA MET A 1 21.72 13.14 56.03
C MET A 1 20.95 11.85 56.23
N SER A 2 20.49 11.20 55.17
CA SER A 2 19.80 9.91 55.26
C SER A 2 20.84 8.80 55.43
N THR A 3 20.80 8.12 56.57
CA THR A 3 21.64 6.95 56.81
C THR A 3 21.05 5.76 56.06
N SER A 4 21.73 5.33 55.00
CA SER A 4 21.36 4.11 54.27
C SER A 4 21.57 2.91 55.18
N LYS A 5 20.49 2.41 55.79
CA LYS A 5 20.51 1.18 56.59
C LYS A 5 20.82 0.01 55.65
N LYS A 6 22.04 -0.54 55.74
CA LYS A 6 22.43 -1.74 55.02
C LYS A 6 21.67 -2.93 55.63
N ILE A 7 20.73 -3.49 54.89
CA ILE A 7 19.94 -4.65 55.34
C ILE A 7 20.77 -5.90 55.01
N GLU A 8 21.18 -6.63 56.03
CA GLU A 8 21.80 -7.95 55.86
C GLU A 8 20.70 -8.97 55.56
N ILE A 9 20.58 -9.38 54.30
CA ILE A 9 19.53 -10.29 53.84
C ILE A 9 19.98 -11.71 54.12
N ASN A 10 19.47 -12.32 55.18
CA ASN A 10 19.62 -13.75 55.45
C ASN A 10 18.67 -14.56 54.54
N GLN A 11 19.08 -15.75 54.11
CA GLN A 11 18.28 -16.64 53.26
C GLN A 11 16.91 -16.97 53.88
N SER A 12 16.85 -17.15 55.20
CA SER A 12 15.60 -17.35 55.94
C SER A 12 14.64 -16.15 55.87
N SER A 13 15.18 -14.92 55.89
CA SER A 13 14.39 -13.69 55.75
C SER A 13 13.80 -13.54 54.34
N LEU A 14 14.55 -13.96 53.32
CA LEU A 14 14.08 -13.94 51.93
C LEU A 14 12.96 -14.97 51.70
N LEU A 15 13.09 -16.17 52.28
CA LEU A 15 12.07 -17.21 52.24
C LEU A 15 10.80 -16.79 52.98
N GLY A 16 10.92 -16.13 54.14
CA GLY A 16 9.79 -15.55 54.88
C GLY A 16 9.02 -14.50 54.06
N LEU A 17 9.72 -13.55 53.44
CA LEU A 17 9.10 -12.56 52.55
C LEU A 17 8.43 -13.21 51.34
N LYS A 18 9.07 -14.21 50.73
CA LYS A 18 8.49 -14.96 49.61
C LYS A 18 7.20 -15.67 50.01
N ALA A 19 7.17 -16.30 51.19
CA ALA A 19 5.98 -16.94 51.72
C ALA A 19 4.85 -15.93 51.97
N GLU A 20 5.16 -14.77 52.54
CA GLU A 20 4.17 -13.73 52.83
C GLU A 20 3.63 -13.06 51.54
N VAL A 21 4.48 -12.83 50.55
CA VAL A 21 4.06 -12.35 49.21
C VAL A 21 3.15 -13.36 48.53
N LEU A 22 3.47 -14.65 48.58
CA LEU A 22 2.63 -15.71 48.01
C LEU A 22 1.29 -15.81 48.73
N ARG A 23 1.27 -15.73 50.06
CA ARG A 23 0.04 -15.71 50.85
C ARG A 23 -0.87 -14.54 50.45
N LYS A 24 -0.33 -13.31 50.36
CA LYS A 24 -1.10 -12.14 49.92
C LYS A 24 -1.60 -12.25 48.48
N LYS A 25 -0.78 -12.81 47.57
CA LYS A 25 -1.21 -13.06 46.18
C LYS A 25 -2.39 -14.03 46.12
N ASN A 26 -2.36 -15.10 46.92
CA ASN A 26 -3.46 -16.05 47.00
C ASN A 26 -4.72 -15.41 47.62
N GLU A 27 -4.59 -14.62 48.68
CA GLU A 27 -5.70 -13.87 49.28
C GLU A 27 -6.35 -12.91 48.27
N ILE A 28 -5.55 -12.18 47.49
CA ILE A 28 -6.06 -11.30 46.41
C ILE A 28 -6.72 -12.11 45.30
N HIS A 29 -6.13 -13.23 44.89
CA HIS A 29 -6.69 -14.09 43.85
C HIS A 29 -8.03 -14.69 44.28
N SER A 30 -8.12 -15.19 45.51
CA SER A 30 -9.37 -15.69 46.10
C SER A 30 -10.41 -14.58 46.27
N ALA A 31 -10.00 -13.36 46.66
CA ALA A 31 -10.90 -12.21 46.75
C ALA A 31 -11.43 -11.77 45.38
N LYS A 32 -10.58 -11.77 44.34
CA LYS A 32 -11.00 -11.51 42.95
C LYS A 32 -11.99 -12.55 42.46
N TYR A 33 -11.70 -13.83 42.69
CA TYR A 33 -12.59 -14.92 42.32
C TYR A 33 -13.93 -14.86 43.08
N ALA A 34 -13.90 -14.55 44.39
CA ALA A 34 -15.12 -14.35 45.18
C ALA A 34 -15.93 -13.14 44.71
N GLN A 35 -15.28 -12.07 44.25
CA GLN A 35 -15.92 -10.90 43.69
C GLN A 35 -16.57 -11.18 42.32
N GLU A 36 -15.95 -12.03 41.50
CA GLU A 36 -16.52 -12.51 40.22
C GLU A 36 -17.71 -13.45 40.43
N VAL A 37 -17.72 -14.26 41.49
CA VAL A 37 -18.84 -15.16 41.83
C VAL A 37 -20.06 -14.41 42.39
N ILE A 38 -19.88 -13.18 42.92
CA ILE A 38 -20.99 -12.35 43.46
C ILE A 38 -21.71 -11.53 42.38
N THR A 39 -21.22 -11.47 41.14
CA THR A 39 -21.88 -10.71 40.08
C THR A 39 -22.90 -11.54 39.29
N GLN A 40 -24.16 -11.59 39.77
CA GLN A 40 -25.42 -11.26 39.05
C GLN A 40 -26.57 -11.02 40.06
N PRO A 41 -27.62 -10.21 39.78
CA PRO A 41 -27.68 -8.90 39.12
C PRO A 41 -28.23 -7.79 40.07
N THR A 42 -28.12 -6.53 39.61
CA THR A 42 -28.77 -5.29 40.14
C THR A 42 -28.27 -4.69 41.46
N ARG A 43 -27.26 -3.82 41.38
CA ARG A 43 -27.33 -2.51 42.05
C ARG A 43 -26.83 -1.45 41.09
N LYS A 44 -27.73 -0.54 40.71
CA LYS A 44 -27.40 0.66 39.94
C LYS A 44 -26.39 1.43 40.78
N LYS A 45 -25.11 1.44 40.39
CA LYS A 45 -24.13 2.37 40.96
C LYS A 45 -24.68 3.76 40.70
N LEU A 46 -24.96 4.50 41.78
CA LEU A 46 -25.11 5.95 41.70
C LEU A 46 -23.79 6.47 41.14
N THR A 47 -23.80 6.85 39.87
CA THR A 47 -22.65 7.46 39.22
C THR A 47 -22.44 8.80 39.91
N THR A 48 -21.35 8.90 40.66
CA THR A 48 -20.82 10.16 41.12
C THR A 48 -20.63 11.04 39.89
N LYS A 49 -21.21 12.23 39.88
CA LYS A 49 -21.28 13.17 38.74
C LYS A 49 -19.90 13.67 38.24
N PHE A 50 -18.80 13.03 38.65
CA PHE A 50 -17.41 13.32 38.29
C PHE A 50 -16.88 12.43 37.15
N ASP A 51 -17.58 11.35 36.75
CA ASP A 51 -17.11 10.46 35.68
C ASP A 51 -17.42 10.99 34.26
N LYS A 52 -18.05 12.17 34.15
CA LYS A 52 -18.48 12.79 32.87
C LYS A 52 -17.57 13.92 32.40
N ILE A 53 -16.38 14.07 32.96
CA ILE A 53 -15.55 15.26 32.69
C ILE A 53 -14.86 15.14 31.30
N ASN A 54 -14.71 13.93 30.75
CA ASN A 54 -13.94 13.69 29.52
C ASN A 54 -14.66 12.79 28.50
N GLU A 55 -15.88 13.13 28.08
CA GLU A 55 -16.62 12.40 27.02
C GLU A 55 -15.79 12.26 25.73
N GLY A 56 -14.99 13.27 25.39
CA GLY A 56 -14.07 13.23 24.24
C GLY A 56 -12.85 12.31 24.39
N VAL A 57 -12.59 11.73 25.56
CA VAL A 57 -11.57 10.66 25.72
C VAL A 57 -12.18 9.31 25.38
N ASP A 58 -13.43 9.04 25.78
CA ASP A 58 -14.11 7.79 25.46
C ASP A 58 -14.40 7.68 23.95
N GLU A 59 -14.78 8.78 23.30
CA GLU A 59 -14.95 8.83 21.84
C GLU A 59 -13.63 8.59 21.09
N ARG A 60 -12.50 9.09 21.61
CA ARG A 60 -11.17 8.83 21.03
C ARG A 60 -10.75 7.39 21.24
N ASN A 61 -10.87 6.87 22.45
CA ASN A 61 -10.55 5.46 22.74
C ASN A 61 -11.39 4.49 21.90
N LYS A 62 -12.66 4.82 21.65
CA LYS A 62 -13.51 4.01 20.77
C LYS A 62 -13.02 4.05 19.33
N ARG A 63 -12.67 5.23 18.81
CA ARG A 63 -12.11 5.39 17.46
C ARG A 63 -10.79 4.64 17.31
N ASP A 64 -9.88 4.79 18.28
CA ASP A 64 -8.58 4.11 18.28
C ASP A 64 -8.77 2.59 18.36
N ALA A 65 -9.77 2.10 19.11
CA ALA A 65 -10.08 0.67 19.17
C ALA A 65 -10.68 0.13 17.87
N GLU A 66 -11.51 0.92 17.18
CA GLU A 66 -12.05 0.59 15.86
C GLU A 66 -10.93 0.54 14.81
N GLU A 67 -10.04 1.53 14.79
CA GLU A 67 -8.88 1.58 13.88
C GLU A 67 -7.93 0.39 14.09
N ILE A 68 -7.60 0.06 15.34
CA ILE A 68 -6.77 -1.12 15.67
C ILE A 68 -7.44 -2.42 15.20
N GLN A 69 -8.78 -2.50 15.27
CA GLN A 69 -9.51 -3.68 14.81
C GLN A 69 -9.46 -3.80 13.29
N GLU A 70 -9.67 -2.70 12.57
CA GLU A 70 -9.59 -2.66 11.10
C GLU A 70 -8.18 -3.04 10.62
N GLU A 71 -7.14 -2.46 11.20
CA GLU A 71 -5.74 -2.81 10.92
C GLU A 71 -5.46 -4.30 11.17
N ALA A 72 -5.97 -4.85 12.28
CA ALA A 72 -5.79 -6.27 12.59
C ALA A 72 -6.50 -7.19 11.58
N GLU A 73 -7.65 -6.77 11.05
CA GLU A 73 -8.37 -7.49 9.99
C GLU A 73 -7.62 -7.44 8.66
N GLU A 74 -7.03 -6.29 8.31
CA GLU A 74 -6.19 -6.14 7.12
C GLU A 74 -4.91 -6.98 7.20
N ILE A 75 -4.24 -6.98 8.35
CA ILE A 75 -3.07 -7.83 8.60
C ILE A 75 -3.45 -9.31 8.43
N LYS A 76 -4.61 -9.74 8.93
CA LYS A 76 -5.08 -11.13 8.74
C LYS A 76 -5.36 -11.45 7.27
N LYS A 77 -5.92 -10.51 6.50
CA LYS A 77 -6.14 -10.69 5.05
C LYS A 77 -4.82 -10.84 4.31
N SER A 78 -3.85 -9.97 4.57
CA SER A 78 -2.53 -10.01 3.93
C SER A 78 -1.78 -11.30 4.28
N GLN A 79 -1.83 -11.74 5.55
CA GLN A 79 -1.26 -13.02 5.99
C GLN A 79 -1.86 -14.22 5.24
N LYS A 80 -3.19 -14.28 5.11
CA LYS A 80 -3.86 -15.37 4.35
C LYS A 80 -3.43 -15.41 2.89
N ILE A 81 -3.27 -14.24 2.25
CA ILE A 81 -2.83 -14.15 0.85
C ILE A 81 -1.38 -14.62 0.72
N LEU A 82 -0.50 -14.17 1.62
CA LEU A 82 0.91 -14.58 1.64
C LEU A 82 1.05 -16.08 1.89
N GLU A 83 0.27 -16.65 2.79
CA GLU A 83 0.25 -18.09 3.05
C GLU A 83 -0.26 -18.89 1.84
N ALA A 84 -1.30 -18.41 1.14
CA ALA A 84 -1.76 -19.04 -0.09
C ALA A 84 -0.69 -18.98 -1.19
N LYS A 85 0.02 -17.84 -1.30
CA LYS A 85 1.10 -17.63 -2.25
C LYS A 85 2.32 -18.49 -1.93
N SER A 86 2.71 -18.62 -0.67
CA SER A 86 3.83 -19.47 -0.25
C SER A 86 3.53 -20.95 -0.54
N LYS A 87 2.33 -21.43 -0.19
CA LYS A 87 1.88 -22.79 -0.52
C LYS A 87 1.88 -23.06 -2.02
N LEU A 88 1.57 -22.06 -2.85
CA LEU A 88 1.64 -22.20 -4.30
C LEU A 88 3.09 -22.38 -4.77
N TYR A 89 4.01 -21.56 -4.26
CA TYR A 89 5.44 -21.72 -4.59
C TYR A 89 6.01 -23.05 -4.10
N GLU A 90 5.70 -23.48 -2.88
CA GLU A 90 6.11 -24.79 -2.37
C GLU A 90 5.63 -25.93 -3.27
N LYS A 91 4.40 -25.86 -3.79
CA LYS A 91 3.88 -26.84 -4.75
C LYS A 91 4.64 -26.82 -6.07
N LEU A 92 4.97 -25.64 -6.60
CA LEU A 92 5.74 -25.50 -7.85
C LEU A 92 7.17 -26.03 -7.70
N ILE A 93 7.79 -25.78 -6.54
CA ILE A 93 9.12 -26.27 -6.18
C ILE A 93 9.12 -27.79 -6.00
N ASN A 94 8.14 -28.34 -5.26
CA ASN A 94 8.12 -29.76 -4.90
C ASN A 94 7.59 -30.67 -6.03
N ASN A 95 6.73 -30.16 -6.92
CA ASN A 95 6.12 -30.96 -8.00
C ASN A 95 6.38 -30.39 -9.40
N PRO A 96 7.65 -30.19 -9.82
CA PRO A 96 7.96 -29.62 -11.13
C PRO A 96 7.47 -30.50 -12.30
N LYS A 97 7.25 -31.80 -12.07
CA LYS A 97 6.79 -32.78 -13.08
C LYS A 97 5.27 -32.84 -13.25
N SER A 98 4.48 -32.50 -12.22
CA SER A 98 3.02 -32.47 -12.32
C SER A 98 2.53 -31.21 -13.06
N VAL A 99 3.35 -30.17 -13.05
CA VAL A 99 3.09 -28.83 -13.57
C VAL A 99 3.23 -28.85 -15.11
N GLU A 100 4.15 -29.65 -15.67
CA GLU A 100 4.35 -29.83 -17.13
C GLU A 100 3.12 -30.34 -17.91
N LYS A 101 2.11 -30.91 -17.23
CA LYS A 101 0.90 -31.48 -17.86
C LYS A 101 -0.31 -30.52 -17.88
N SER A 102 -0.26 -29.42 -17.14
CA SER A 102 -1.26 -28.35 -17.24
C SER A 102 -0.80 -27.32 -18.27
N VAL A 103 -1.65 -27.05 -19.26
CA VAL A 103 -1.40 -26.13 -20.40
C VAL A 103 -0.95 -24.72 -19.97
N ASP A 104 -1.22 -24.33 -18.72
CA ASP A 104 -0.94 -22.99 -18.19
C ASP A 104 0.53 -22.74 -17.79
N VAL A 105 1.40 -23.76 -17.89
CA VAL A 105 2.77 -23.69 -17.35
C VAL A 105 3.78 -23.09 -18.32
N THR A 106 3.45 -23.02 -19.61
CA THR A 106 4.25 -22.27 -20.60
C THR A 106 4.20 -20.75 -20.39
N GLY A 107 3.39 -20.26 -19.44
CA GLY A 107 3.28 -18.83 -19.11
C GLY A 107 4.24 -18.34 -18.02
N PHE A 108 4.97 -19.22 -17.33
CA PHE A 108 5.92 -18.79 -16.29
C PHE A 108 7.30 -18.54 -16.89
N LEU A 109 7.78 -17.30 -16.79
CA LEU A 109 9.12 -16.89 -17.26
C LEU A 109 10.27 -17.48 -16.41
N VAL A 110 9.96 -18.01 -15.22
CA VAL A 110 10.94 -18.49 -14.25
C VAL A 110 10.94 -20.01 -14.22
N ASP A 111 12.10 -20.60 -14.50
CA ASP A 111 12.34 -22.04 -14.37
C ASP A 111 12.57 -22.43 -12.91
N PHE A 112 11.52 -22.90 -12.24
CA PHE A 112 11.59 -23.33 -10.84
C PHE A 112 12.51 -24.55 -10.61
N LYS A 113 12.84 -25.32 -11.67
CA LYS A 113 13.78 -26.44 -11.59
C LYS A 113 15.21 -25.97 -11.34
N GLN A 114 15.68 -24.96 -12.07
CA GLN A 114 17.05 -24.42 -11.96
C GLN A 114 17.33 -23.83 -10.57
N LYS A 115 16.33 -23.16 -9.97
CA LYS A 115 16.47 -22.54 -8.65
C LYS A 115 16.50 -23.55 -7.48
N CYS A 116 16.01 -24.78 -7.67
CA CYS A 116 16.07 -25.82 -6.64
C CYS A 116 17.49 -26.39 -6.48
N GLU A 117 18.26 -26.46 -7.58
CA GLU A 117 19.62 -27.01 -7.59
C GLU A 117 20.63 -26.05 -6.92
N GLU A 118 20.38 -24.74 -6.96
CA GLU A 118 21.25 -23.72 -6.33
C GLU A 118 21.01 -23.58 -4.82
N ASN A 119 19.85 -23.99 -4.29
CA ASN A 119 19.46 -23.74 -2.89
C ASN A 119 19.48 -25.00 -1.98
N THR A 120 19.93 -26.15 -2.47
CA THR A 120 19.93 -27.42 -1.70
C THR A 120 21.15 -27.62 -0.81
N GLU A 121 22.15 -26.74 -0.89
CA GLU A 121 23.22 -26.64 0.10
C GLU A 121 22.92 -25.43 1.00
N PRO A 122 22.80 -25.59 2.33
CA PRO A 122 22.76 -24.44 3.22
C PRO A 122 24.11 -23.72 3.09
N VAL A 123 24.12 -22.58 2.41
CA VAL A 123 25.29 -21.71 2.27
C VAL A 123 25.78 -21.33 3.67
N LYS A 124 26.76 -22.09 4.17
CA LYS A 124 27.69 -21.62 5.19
C LYS A 124 28.50 -20.54 4.49
N ILE A 125 28.35 -19.31 4.96
CA ILE A 125 29.21 -18.20 4.56
C ILE A 125 30.58 -18.48 5.19
N GLU A 126 31.38 -19.28 4.52
CA GLU A 126 32.81 -19.42 4.76
C GLU A 126 33.49 -18.73 3.58
N ASN A 127 34.23 -17.66 3.88
CA ASN A 127 35.01 -16.91 2.92
C ASN A 127 35.99 -17.86 2.23
N ASP A 128 35.73 -18.18 0.97
CA ASP A 128 36.70 -18.87 0.13
C ASP A 128 36.84 -18.11 -1.20
N GLU A 129 38.03 -17.55 -1.38
CA GLU A 129 38.45 -16.87 -2.60
C GLU A 129 38.59 -17.90 -3.73
N SER A 130 37.50 -18.16 -4.45
CA SER A 130 37.58 -18.83 -5.75
C SER A 130 37.59 -17.78 -6.85
N SER A 131 38.80 -17.29 -7.13
CA SER A 131 39.31 -16.91 -8.45
C SER A 131 38.35 -17.25 -9.61
N ASN A 132 37.47 -16.31 -9.93
CA ASN A 132 36.78 -16.29 -11.22
C ASN A 132 37.40 -15.14 -12.00
N ASP A 133 38.45 -15.48 -12.76
CA ASP A 133 39.09 -14.58 -13.73
C ASP A 133 38.09 -14.30 -14.87
N CYS A 134 37.12 -13.43 -14.57
CA CYS A 134 36.28 -12.81 -15.57
C CYS A 134 37.10 -11.64 -16.14
N SER A 135 37.85 -11.93 -17.20
CA SER A 135 38.55 -10.94 -18.02
C SER A 135 37.61 -9.77 -18.35
N TYR A 136 37.82 -8.67 -17.63
CA TYR A 136 37.11 -7.41 -17.81
C TYR A 136 37.70 -6.69 -19.03
N SER A 137 37.28 -7.11 -20.24
CA SER A 137 37.56 -6.38 -21.48
C SER A 137 36.63 -5.17 -21.57
N ASN A 138 36.99 -4.13 -20.82
CA ASN A 138 36.22 -2.90 -20.61
C ASN A 138 36.37 -1.84 -21.72
N TYR A 139 36.40 -2.23 -23.00
CA TYR A 139 36.57 -1.28 -24.09
C TYR A 139 35.85 -1.77 -25.36
N SER A 140 34.55 -1.48 -25.49
CA SER A 140 33.88 -1.07 -26.76
C SER A 140 32.35 -1.14 -26.79
N ASP A 141 31.65 -1.60 -25.74
CA ASP A 141 30.17 -1.74 -25.83
C ASP A 141 29.39 -0.42 -25.60
N GLU A 142 30.03 0.65 -25.12
CA GLU A 142 29.37 1.96 -25.02
C GLU A 142 29.10 2.61 -26.40
N GLU A 143 29.81 2.19 -27.45
CA GLU A 143 29.64 2.76 -28.78
C GLU A 143 28.29 2.37 -29.41
N ASP A 144 27.68 1.26 -28.98
CA ASP A 144 26.46 0.72 -29.58
C ASP A 144 25.16 1.17 -28.90
N TRP A 145 25.26 1.95 -27.82
CA TRP A 145 24.11 2.60 -27.22
C TRP A 145 23.85 3.96 -27.86
N VAL A 146 22.61 4.18 -28.29
CA VAL A 146 22.15 5.41 -28.93
C VAL A 146 21.04 6.04 -28.10
N ASP A 147 21.23 7.32 -27.78
CA ASP A 147 20.20 8.16 -27.17
C ASP A 147 19.32 8.79 -28.27
N PHE A 148 18.01 8.56 -28.20
CA PHE A 148 17.03 9.15 -29.10
C PHE A 148 15.90 9.83 -28.31
N VAL A 149 15.15 10.69 -28.99
CA VAL A 149 14.01 11.43 -28.40
C VAL A 149 12.70 10.84 -28.91
N ASP A 150 11.86 10.41 -27.97
CA ASP A 150 10.50 9.86 -28.18
C ASP A 150 9.54 10.95 -28.68
N CYS A 151 8.36 10.58 -29.19
CA CYS A 151 7.31 11.52 -29.64
C CYS A 151 6.78 12.44 -28.53
N LEU A 152 7.04 12.07 -27.27
CA LEU A 152 6.71 12.84 -26.06
C LEU A 152 7.86 13.76 -25.60
N GLY A 153 8.96 13.85 -26.35
CA GLY A 153 10.09 14.70 -26.02
C GLY A 153 10.99 14.17 -24.89
N ARG A 154 10.86 12.89 -24.53
CA ARG A 154 11.70 12.24 -23.52
C ARG A 154 12.91 11.59 -24.18
N THR A 155 14.08 11.70 -23.57
CA THR A 155 15.28 10.97 -24.01
C THR A 155 15.21 9.51 -23.55
N LYS A 156 15.46 8.58 -24.47
CA LYS A 156 15.56 7.14 -24.23
C LYS A 156 16.87 6.62 -24.81
N ARG A 157 17.50 5.67 -24.11
CA ARG A 157 18.72 4.98 -24.54
C ARG A 157 18.38 3.57 -25.00
N CYS A 158 18.78 3.19 -26.21
CA CYS A 158 18.60 1.83 -26.75
C CYS A 158 19.83 1.39 -27.55
N HIS A 159 19.95 0.09 -27.82
CA HIS A 159 20.99 -0.41 -28.72
C HIS A 159 20.76 0.06 -30.16
N LYS A 160 21.83 0.21 -30.96
CA LYS A 160 21.74 0.59 -32.39
C LYS A 160 20.78 -0.30 -33.18
N ASP A 161 20.79 -1.61 -32.91
CA ASP A 161 19.95 -2.58 -33.61
C ASP A 161 18.45 -2.36 -33.32
N ASP A 162 18.12 -2.02 -32.07
CA ASP A 162 16.75 -1.81 -31.60
C ASP A 162 16.19 -0.43 -31.97
N LEU A 163 17.03 0.50 -32.42
CA LEU A 163 16.65 1.87 -32.74
C LEU A 163 15.53 1.94 -33.79
N SER A 164 15.54 1.03 -34.76
CA SER A 164 14.53 0.96 -35.83
C SER A 164 13.15 0.57 -35.29
N ALA A 165 13.08 -0.50 -34.50
CA ALA A 165 11.85 -0.98 -33.88
C ALA A 165 11.29 0.02 -32.86
N MET A 166 12.15 0.66 -32.08
CA MET A 166 11.74 1.70 -31.12
C MET A 166 11.13 2.92 -31.82
N LYS A 167 11.70 3.35 -32.96
CA LYS A 167 11.15 4.43 -33.77
C LYS A 167 9.80 4.07 -34.39
N GLU A 168 9.63 2.85 -34.89
CA GLU A 168 8.35 2.40 -35.46
C GLU A 168 7.24 2.38 -34.40
N GLN A 169 7.54 1.89 -33.19
CA GLN A 169 6.61 1.94 -32.06
C GLN A 169 6.27 3.37 -31.66
N ASP A 170 7.27 4.25 -31.62
CA ASP A 170 7.08 5.66 -31.32
C ASP A 170 6.21 6.37 -32.38
N GLU A 171 6.41 6.06 -33.66
CA GLU A 171 5.55 6.56 -34.74
C GLU A 171 4.12 6.05 -34.63
N LYS A 172 3.92 4.79 -34.26
CA LYS A 172 2.59 4.23 -34.01
C LYS A 172 1.92 4.88 -32.81
N LEU A 173 2.67 5.16 -31.74
CA LEU A 173 2.18 5.92 -30.58
C LEU A 173 1.81 7.34 -30.99
N LYS A 174 2.66 8.02 -31.75
CA LYS A 174 2.41 9.35 -32.31
C LYS A 174 1.14 9.36 -33.17
N GLN A 175 0.96 8.37 -34.03
CA GLN A 175 -0.27 8.20 -34.81
C GLN A 175 -1.48 7.97 -33.91
N SER A 176 -1.40 7.15 -32.86
CA SER A 176 -2.52 6.97 -31.92
C SER A 176 -2.86 8.25 -31.14
N LEU A 177 -1.86 9.04 -30.75
CA LEU A 177 -2.05 10.29 -30.02
C LEU A 177 -2.60 11.41 -30.93
N HIS A 178 -2.14 11.46 -32.18
CA HIS A 178 -2.54 12.45 -33.18
C HIS A 178 -3.55 11.92 -34.20
N GLY A 179 -4.23 10.80 -33.89
CA GLY A 179 -5.05 9.95 -34.76
C GLY A 179 -5.62 10.61 -35.99
N ASP A 180 -5.35 10.04 -37.17
CA ASP A 180 -5.88 10.35 -38.52
C ASP A 180 -6.83 11.53 -38.56
N LYS A 181 -6.31 12.72 -38.25
CA LYS A 181 -6.96 13.96 -38.61
C LYS A 181 -6.30 14.35 -39.93
N PRO A 182 -7.01 14.30 -41.06
CA PRO A 182 -6.51 14.99 -42.24
C PRO A 182 -6.18 16.42 -41.82
N LYS A 183 -5.06 16.96 -42.32
CA LYS A 183 -4.55 18.29 -41.99
C LYS A 183 -5.62 19.36 -42.27
N GLU A 184 -6.50 19.57 -41.30
CA GLU A 184 -7.46 20.66 -41.27
C GLU A 184 -7.40 21.26 -39.86
N LYS A 185 -6.70 22.39 -39.81
CA LYS A 185 -6.85 23.55 -38.92
C LYS A 185 -6.99 23.27 -37.42
N GLU A 186 -6.05 23.86 -36.69
CA GLU A 186 -6.13 24.20 -35.27
C GLU A 186 -7.56 24.24 -34.73
N ASN A 187 -7.93 23.18 -34.02
CA ASN A 187 -8.99 23.21 -33.03
C ASN A 187 -8.83 21.96 -32.18
N SER A 188 -8.20 22.18 -31.02
CA SER A 188 -8.23 21.26 -29.90
C SER A 188 -9.66 20.77 -29.73
N LYS A 189 -9.82 19.45 -29.55
CA LYS A 189 -11.01 18.88 -28.89
C LYS A 189 -10.96 19.23 -27.40
N GLU A 190 -10.66 20.48 -27.07
CA GLU A 190 -11.13 21.07 -25.85
C GLU A 190 -12.60 21.36 -26.06
N PHE A 191 -13.35 21.29 -24.98
CA PHE A 191 -14.75 21.63 -24.91
C PHE A 191 -14.98 23.05 -25.45
N GLN A 192 -15.30 23.17 -26.74
CA GLN A 192 -15.56 24.46 -27.37
C GLN A 192 -16.93 24.95 -26.90
N LEU A 193 -16.94 25.59 -25.73
CA LEU A 193 -18.00 26.52 -25.38
C LEU A 193 -18.12 27.51 -26.53
N PRO A 194 -19.33 27.81 -27.06
CA PRO A 194 -19.45 28.66 -28.23
C PRO A 194 -18.69 29.98 -27.98
N GLN A 195 -17.70 30.28 -28.82
CA GLN A 195 -16.72 31.35 -28.57
C GLN A 195 -17.37 32.74 -28.48
N LEU A 196 -18.59 32.88 -29.01
CA LEU A 196 -19.40 34.11 -29.00
C LEU A 196 -20.34 34.23 -27.78
N CYS A 197 -20.18 33.42 -26.74
CA CYS A 197 -20.93 33.55 -25.49
C CYS A 197 -20.23 34.51 -24.51
N SER A 198 -21.01 35.28 -23.74
CA SER A 198 -20.48 35.98 -22.56
C SER A 198 -19.93 34.98 -21.53
N GLU A 199 -18.99 35.41 -20.71
CA GLU A 199 -18.41 34.57 -19.63
C GLU A 199 -19.49 34.01 -18.69
N ASP A 200 -20.54 34.78 -18.42
CA ASP A 200 -21.66 34.33 -17.57
C ASP A 200 -22.48 33.22 -18.26
N MET A 201 -22.69 33.31 -19.56
CA MET A 201 -23.39 32.26 -20.32
C MET A 201 -22.54 30.98 -20.41
N LYS A 202 -21.21 31.11 -20.49
CA LYS A 202 -20.28 29.96 -20.42
C LYS A 202 -20.36 29.25 -19.07
N ARG A 203 -20.43 30.01 -17.97
CA ARG A 203 -20.60 29.47 -16.62
C ARG A 203 -21.94 28.75 -16.48
N GLU A 204 -23.02 29.32 -17.00
CA GLU A 204 -24.34 28.70 -16.95
C GLU A 204 -24.40 27.39 -17.76
N ILE A 205 -23.77 27.34 -18.95
CA ILE A 205 -23.67 26.10 -19.73
C ILE A 205 -22.87 25.03 -18.97
N LEU A 206 -21.80 25.42 -18.28
CA LEU A 206 -21.00 24.47 -17.48
C LEU A 206 -21.80 23.94 -16.29
N ARG A 207 -22.56 24.82 -15.62
CA ARG A 207 -23.47 24.46 -14.53
C ARG A 207 -24.56 23.48 -15.00
N GLN A 208 -25.21 23.75 -16.13
CA GLN A 208 -26.22 22.85 -16.69
C GLN A 208 -25.66 21.45 -16.97
N LYS A 209 -24.43 21.36 -17.47
CA LYS A 209 -23.77 20.08 -17.72
C LYS A 209 -23.43 19.34 -16.44
N TRP A 210 -23.03 20.03 -15.38
CA TRP A 210 -22.84 19.41 -14.07
C TRP A 210 -24.13 18.86 -13.49
N GLU A 211 -25.22 19.63 -13.57
CA GLU A 211 -26.55 19.16 -13.15
C GLU A 211 -27.00 17.92 -13.94
N GLU A 212 -26.70 17.87 -15.24
CA GLU A 212 -27.00 16.71 -16.10
C GLU A 212 -26.14 15.49 -15.75
N GLN A 213 -24.84 15.67 -15.52
CA GLN A 213 -23.94 14.61 -15.07
C GLN A 213 -24.35 14.05 -13.71
N GLU A 214 -24.74 14.90 -12.77
CA GLU A 214 -25.22 14.50 -11.45
C GLU A 214 -26.53 13.71 -11.54
N ARG A 215 -27.48 14.14 -12.38
CA ARG A 215 -28.70 13.34 -12.65
C ARG A 215 -28.37 11.97 -13.25
N ASN A 216 -27.49 11.93 -14.26
CA ASN A 216 -27.06 10.67 -14.87
C ASN A 216 -26.35 9.75 -13.87
N LEU A 217 -25.60 10.31 -12.92
CA LEU A 217 -24.97 9.57 -11.83
C LEU A 217 -25.99 9.00 -10.84
N LEU A 218 -27.01 9.77 -10.51
CA LEU A 218 -28.12 9.32 -9.64
C LEU A 218 -28.96 8.22 -10.31
N ASP A 219 -29.16 8.29 -11.63
CA ASP A 219 -29.90 7.29 -12.40
C ASP A 219 -29.13 5.95 -12.54
N LYS A 220 -27.79 5.98 -12.45
CA LYS A 220 -26.95 4.79 -12.49
C LYS A 220 -27.07 4.00 -11.19
N LYS A 221 -27.47 2.73 -11.29
CA LYS A 221 -27.56 1.81 -10.13
C LYS A 221 -26.20 1.36 -9.57
N ASN A 222 -25.14 1.42 -10.38
CA ASN A 222 -23.79 1.02 -9.99
C ASN A 222 -22.81 2.09 -10.50
N ILE A 223 -22.17 2.79 -9.57
CA ILE A 223 -21.26 3.91 -9.83
C ILE A 223 -19.86 3.33 -10.04
N HIS A 224 -19.27 3.55 -11.21
CA HIS A 224 -17.89 3.15 -11.48
C HIS A 224 -16.94 4.24 -10.98
N TYR A 225 -15.74 3.85 -10.51
CA TYR A 225 -14.65 4.77 -10.19
C TYR A 225 -14.37 5.86 -11.25
N GLN A 226 -14.56 5.55 -12.54
CA GLN A 226 -14.38 6.50 -13.63
C GLN A 226 -15.40 7.65 -13.59
N ASP A 227 -16.60 7.40 -13.04
CA ASP A 227 -17.66 8.40 -12.94
C ASP A 227 -17.43 9.41 -11.79
N VAL A 228 -16.48 9.11 -10.88
CA VAL A 228 -16.08 9.96 -9.76
C VAL A 228 -14.77 10.71 -10.05
N LEU A 229 -14.07 10.34 -11.14
CA LEU A 229 -12.87 11.05 -11.57
C LEU A 229 -13.29 12.41 -12.15
N PHE A 230 -12.84 13.47 -11.49
CA PHE A 230 -13.10 14.83 -11.92
C PHE A 230 -12.27 15.17 -13.16
N ASP A 231 -12.92 15.37 -14.30
CA ASP A 231 -12.32 15.92 -15.54
C ASP A 231 -11.97 17.42 -15.44
N VAL A 232 -11.56 17.90 -14.26
CA VAL A 232 -10.99 19.25 -14.16
C VAL A 232 -9.52 19.15 -14.53
N PRO A 233 -9.05 19.88 -15.56
CA PRO A 233 -7.63 19.96 -15.84
C PRO A 233 -6.92 20.50 -14.59
N PHE A 234 -5.90 19.79 -14.13
CA PHE A 234 -5.05 20.10 -12.97
C PHE A 234 -4.59 21.57 -12.90
N LEU A 235 -4.58 22.26 -14.04
CA LEU A 235 -4.29 23.69 -14.21
C LEU A 235 -5.29 24.64 -13.50
N ALA A 236 -6.54 24.24 -13.25
CA ALA A 236 -7.51 25.07 -12.52
C ALA A 236 -7.21 25.11 -11.02
N LEU A 237 -6.72 24.02 -10.44
CA LEU A 237 -6.43 23.92 -9.01
C LEU A 237 -5.20 24.77 -8.63
N VAL A 238 -4.19 24.82 -9.51
CA VAL A 238 -3.00 25.67 -9.32
C VAL A 238 -3.34 27.16 -9.46
N LYS A 239 -4.24 27.53 -10.39
CA LYS A 239 -4.69 28.93 -10.53
C LYS A 239 -5.50 29.42 -9.33
N CYS A 240 -6.38 28.60 -8.77
CA CYS A 240 -7.16 28.96 -7.58
C CYS A 240 -6.32 29.08 -6.30
N ILE A 241 -5.24 28.30 -6.18
CA ILE A 241 -4.29 28.45 -5.06
C ILE A 241 -3.45 29.71 -5.25
N PHE A 242 -2.95 29.97 -6.47
CA PHE A 242 -2.07 31.13 -6.73
C PHE A 242 -2.79 32.48 -6.60
N LEU A 243 -4.07 32.57 -7.01
CA LEU A 243 -4.88 33.80 -6.91
C LEU A 243 -5.39 34.11 -5.49
N LYS A 244 -5.23 33.21 -4.52
CA LYS A 244 -5.55 33.46 -3.10
C LYS A 244 -4.35 33.93 -2.28
N THR A 245 -3.15 33.94 -2.87
CA THR A 245 -1.88 34.32 -2.25
C THR A 245 -1.29 35.63 -2.78
N GLN A 246 -2.03 36.40 -3.57
CA GLN A 246 -1.75 37.82 -3.83
C GLN A 246 -2.87 38.70 -3.32
#